data_AF-A0A3P3W607-F1
#
_entry.id   AF-A0A3P3W607-F1
#
_cell.length_a   1.000
_cell.length_b   1.000
_cell.length_c   1.000
_cell.angle_alpha   90.00
_cell.angle_beta   90.00
_cell.angle_gamma   90.00
#
_symmetry.space_group_name_H-M   'P 1'
#
loop_
_entity.id
_entity.type
_entity.pdbx_description
1 polymer ?
#
loop_
_entity_poly.entity_id
_entity_poly.type
_entity_poly.pdbx_seq_one_letter_code
_entity_poly.pdbx_strand_id
1 'polypeptide(L)'
;MRNIIYIAIGIVFGITMYKAEAASWFRIYEMFHFQSFHMYGFIGSALAVGLIGMQWIKRSEKKDIDGNKIVIAPKEKSIARYLIGGIFFGLGWALVGACPGPMFVLVGAGIFPMLIVIIGAILGTFIYGKIRNKLPH
;
A
#
# COMPACT_ATOMS: atom_id res chain seq x y z
N MET A 1 1.01 20.56 -14.98
CA MET A 1 -0.32 19.92 -14.85
C MET A 1 -0.26 18.53 -14.22
N ARG A 2 0.69 17.65 -14.57
CA ARG A 2 0.79 16.27 -14.07
C ARG A 2 0.86 16.13 -12.52
N ASN A 3 1.65 16.98 -11.85
CA ASN A 3 1.75 16.97 -10.38
C ASN A 3 0.43 17.34 -9.69
N ILE A 4 -0.37 18.22 -10.31
CA ILE A 4 -1.68 18.64 -9.77
C ILE A 4 -2.66 17.47 -9.85
N ILE A 5 -2.61 16.67 -10.91
CA ILE A 5 -3.44 15.47 -11.05
C ILE A 5 -3.11 14.44 -9.96
N TYR A 6 -1.83 14.19 -9.68
CA TYR A 6 -1.45 13.28 -8.61
C TYR A 6 -1.86 13.78 -7.21
N ILE A 7 -1.74 15.08 -6.96
CA ILE A 7 -2.21 15.69 -5.72
C ILE A 7 -3.73 15.53 -5.58
N ALA A 8 -4.49 15.80 -6.64
CA ALA A 8 -5.95 15.65 -6.63
C ALA A 8 -6.36 14.18 -6.38
N ILE A 9 -5.73 13.22 -7.04
CA ILE A 9 -5.97 11.79 -6.81
C ILE A 9 -5.61 11.41 -5.36
N GLY A 10 -4.50 11.92 -4.85
CA GLY A 10 -4.08 11.69 -3.46
C GLY A 10 -5.07 12.24 -2.43
N ILE A 11 -5.61 13.43 -2.67
CA ILE A 11 -6.66 14.03 -1.81
C ILE A 11 -7.93 13.16 -1.83
N VAL A 12 -8.40 12.77 -3.02
CA VAL A 12 -9.59 11.91 -3.17
C VAL A 12 -9.38 10.57 -2.47
N PHE A 13 -8.20 9.97 -2.64
CA PHE A 13 -7.82 8.72 -1.97
C PHE A 13 -7.81 8.87 -0.44
N GLY A 14 -7.17 9.93 0.08
CA GLY A 14 -7.10 10.19 1.51
C GLY A 14 -8.48 10.42 2.15
N ILE A 15 -9.34 11.23 1.51
CA ILE A 15 -10.71 11.48 1.97
C ILE A 15 -11.51 10.18 2.00
N THR A 16 -11.42 9.39 0.92
CA THR A 16 -12.15 8.11 0.81
C THR A 16 -11.67 7.11 1.85
N MET A 17 -10.36 6.97 2.05
CA MET A 17 -9.78 6.09 3.07
C MET A 17 -10.20 6.48 4.49
N TYR A 18 -10.19 7.78 4.79
CA TYR A 18 -10.60 8.27 6.10
C TYR A 18 -12.08 8.02 6.36
N LYS A 19 -12.94 8.36 5.39
CA LYS A 19 -14.40 8.14 5.49
C LYS A 19 -14.79 6.67 5.52
N ALA A 20 -14.03 5.80 4.85
CA ALA A 20 -14.27 4.36 4.88
C ALA A 20 -13.85 3.70 6.22
N GLU A 21 -13.35 4.48 7.19
CA GLU A 21 -12.77 3.99 8.46
C GLU A 21 -11.66 2.94 8.27
N ALA A 22 -11.15 2.79 7.03
CA ALA A 22 -10.15 1.81 6.65
C ALA A 22 -8.77 2.12 7.24
N ALA A 23 -8.62 3.33 7.81
CA ALA A 23 -7.45 3.75 8.56
C ALA A 23 -7.55 3.47 10.07
N SER A 24 -8.71 3.03 10.58
CA SER A 24 -8.90 2.81 12.01
C SER A 24 -8.35 1.46 12.47
N TRP A 25 -7.62 1.47 13.58
CA TRP A 25 -7.07 0.27 14.21
C TRP A 25 -8.16 -0.73 14.61
N PHE A 26 -9.29 -0.22 15.12
CA PHE A 26 -10.43 -1.02 15.57
C PHE A 26 -11.00 -1.91 14.46
N ARG A 27 -11.14 -1.39 13.24
CA ARG A 27 -11.64 -2.18 12.12
C ARG A 27 -10.71 -3.33 11.75
N ILE A 28 -9.40 -3.12 11.88
CA ILE A 28 -8.45 -4.20 11.58
C ILE A 28 -8.42 -5.22 12.72
N TYR A 29 -8.55 -4.77 13.97
CA TYR A 29 -8.70 -5.67 15.11
C TYR A 29 -9.96 -6.54 15.00
N GLU A 30 -11.10 -5.94 14.61
CA GLU A 30 -12.37 -6.64 14.34
C GLU A 30 -12.23 -7.65 13.19
N MET A 31 -11.43 -7.32 12.17
CA MET A 31 -11.12 -8.23 11.06
C MET A 31 -10.42 -9.49 11.58
N PHE A 32 -9.37 -9.35 12.40
CA PHE A 32 -8.65 -10.49 12.97
C PHE A 32 -9.48 -11.30 13.98
N HIS A 33 -10.48 -10.69 14.62
CA HIS A 33 -11.43 -11.37 15.49
C HIS A 33 -12.66 -11.92 14.73
N PHE A 34 -12.68 -11.82 13.40
CA PHE A 34 -13.78 -12.26 12.53
C PHE A 34 -15.15 -11.66 12.89
N GLN A 35 -15.18 -10.48 13.53
CA GLN A 35 -16.42 -9.84 13.99
C GLN A 35 -17.09 -8.98 12.91
N SER A 36 -16.34 -8.55 11.89
CA SER A 36 -16.85 -7.68 10.83
C SER A 36 -16.36 -8.07 9.45
N PHE A 37 -17.30 -8.26 8.51
CA PHE A 37 -16.99 -8.52 7.10
C PHE A 37 -16.55 -7.26 6.34
N HIS A 38 -16.66 -6.08 6.94
CA HIS A 38 -16.47 -4.80 6.24
C HIS A 38 -15.08 -4.66 5.61
N MET A 39 -14.01 -4.96 6.37
CA MET A 39 -12.64 -4.87 5.84
C MET A 39 -12.31 -5.97 4.83
N TYR A 40 -12.85 -7.18 5.01
CA TYR A 40 -12.68 -8.26 4.04
C TYR A 40 -13.34 -7.92 2.70
N GLY A 41 -14.57 -7.39 2.73
CA GLY A 41 -15.27 -6.89 1.55
C GLY A 41 -14.54 -5.71 0.89
N PHE A 42 -13.99 -4.78 1.69
CA PHE A 42 -13.19 -3.66 1.18
C PHE A 42 -11.93 -4.13 0.45
N ILE A 43 -11.11 -4.98 1.09
CA ILE A 43 -9.87 -5.49 0.48
C ILE A 43 -10.19 -6.38 -0.74
N GLY A 44 -11.21 -7.23 -0.65
CA GLY A 44 -11.64 -8.12 -1.74
C GLY A 44 -12.15 -7.36 -2.96
N SER A 45 -12.97 -6.32 -2.76
CA SER A 45 -13.46 -5.46 -3.85
C SER A 45 -12.33 -4.66 -4.49
N ALA A 46 -11.43 -4.08 -3.70
CA ALA A 46 -10.25 -3.39 -4.20
C ALA A 46 -9.37 -4.33 -5.04
N LEU A 47 -9.19 -5.59 -4.61
CA LEU A 47 -8.46 -6.59 -5.37
C LEU A 47 -9.17 -6.93 -6.68
N ALA A 48 -10.49 -7.16 -6.67
CA ALA A 48 -11.26 -7.47 -7.87
C ALA A 48 -11.19 -6.36 -8.92
N VAL A 49 -11.39 -5.09 -8.49
CA VAL A 49 -11.26 -3.92 -9.37
C VAL A 49 -9.84 -3.79 -9.92
N GLY A 50 -8.83 -3.98 -9.06
CA GLY A 50 -7.42 -3.95 -9.47
C GLY A 50 -7.09 -5.02 -10.51
N LEU A 51 -7.56 -6.25 -10.31
CA LEU A 51 -7.35 -7.36 -11.25
C LEU A 51 -8.01 -7.09 -12.61
N ILE A 52 -9.27 -6.65 -12.61
CA ILE A 52 -10.01 -6.33 -13.85
C ILE A 52 -9.33 -5.17 -14.58
N GLY A 53 -8.98 -4.10 -13.86
CA GLY A 53 -8.31 -2.93 -14.41
C GLY A 53 -6.94 -3.27 -15.01
N MET A 54 -6.12 -4.04 -14.30
CA MET A 54 -4.81 -4.49 -14.78
C MET A 54 -4.93 -5.38 -16.01
N GLN A 55 -5.87 -6.33 -16.00
CA GLN A 55 -6.10 -7.22 -17.13
C GLN A 55 -6.61 -6.44 -18.37
N TRP A 56 -7.46 -5.44 -18.16
CA TRP A 56 -7.93 -4.56 -19.24
C TRP A 56 -6.79 -3.73 -19.84
N ILE A 57 -5.94 -3.12 -19.00
CA ILE A 57 -4.77 -2.37 -19.45
C ILE A 57 -3.84 -3.25 -20.28
N LYS A 58 -3.61 -4.50 -19.82
CA LYS A 58 -2.76 -5.46 -20.52
C LYS A 58 -3.33 -5.89 -21.87
N ARG A 59 -4.65 -6.02 -22.00
CA ARG A 59 -5.34 -6.42 -23.25
C ARG A 59 -5.51 -5.27 -24.24
N SER A 60 -5.69 -4.04 -23.76
CA SER A 60 -5.98 -2.88 -24.60
C SER A 60 -4.74 -2.07 -25.02
N GLU A 61 -3.53 -2.55 -24.70
CA GLU A 61 -2.24 -1.86 -24.97
C GLU A 61 -2.28 -0.34 -24.67
N LYS A 62 -2.95 0.03 -23.56
CA LYS A 62 -3.20 1.44 -23.28
C LYS A 62 -1.90 2.21 -23.10
N LYS A 63 -1.93 3.45 -23.58
CA LYS A 63 -0.86 4.42 -23.39
C LYS A 63 -1.02 5.11 -22.03
N ASP A 64 0.10 5.45 -21.39
CA ASP A 64 0.12 6.29 -20.21
C ASP A 64 -0.28 7.74 -20.55
N ILE A 65 -0.27 8.60 -19.54
CA ILE A 65 -0.59 10.03 -19.67
C ILE A 65 0.39 10.75 -20.64
N ASP A 66 1.58 10.18 -20.84
CA ASP A 66 2.65 10.70 -21.69
C ASP A 66 2.71 10.01 -23.07
N GLY A 67 1.76 9.12 -23.40
CA GLY A 67 1.67 8.42 -24.68
C GLY A 67 2.51 7.13 -24.81
N ASN A 68 3.21 6.70 -23.77
CA ASN A 68 4.03 5.48 -23.77
C ASN A 68 3.18 4.23 -23.51
N LYS A 69 3.52 3.09 -24.12
CA LYS A 69 2.86 1.82 -23.81
C LYS A 69 3.10 1.44 -22.33
N ILE A 70 2.04 1.09 -21.62
CA ILE A 70 2.14 0.60 -20.25
C ILE A 70 2.70 -0.85 -20.29
N VAL A 71 4.01 -0.99 -20.07
CA VAL A 71 4.68 -2.29 -19.98
C VAL A 71 4.73 -2.74 -18.52
N ILE A 72 4.00 -3.81 -18.20
CA ILE A 72 4.00 -4.40 -16.86
C ILE A 72 5.15 -5.41 -16.79
N ALA A 73 6.25 -5.02 -16.14
CA ALA A 73 7.39 -5.92 -15.94
C ALA A 73 7.00 -7.09 -15.01
N PRO A 74 7.42 -8.34 -15.32
CA PRO A 74 7.20 -9.46 -14.44
C PRO A 74 7.98 -9.27 -13.13
N LYS A 75 7.36 -9.66 -12.00
CA LYS A 75 8.06 -9.67 -10.71
C LYS A 75 9.19 -10.71 -10.75
N GLU A 76 10.33 -10.36 -10.15
CA GLU A 76 11.42 -11.30 -9.96
C GLU A 76 10.95 -12.50 -9.11
N LYS A 77 11.34 -13.71 -9.49
CA LYS A 77 10.99 -14.93 -8.77
C LYS A 77 12.07 -15.22 -7.73
N SER A 78 11.86 -14.80 -6.48
CA SER A 78 12.72 -15.18 -5.34
C SER A 78 11.85 -15.52 -4.14
N ILE A 79 11.98 -16.74 -3.60
CA ILE A 79 11.18 -17.18 -2.45
C ILE A 79 11.70 -16.55 -1.16
N ALA A 80 13.01 -16.56 -0.96
CA ALA A 80 13.64 -16.06 0.27
C ALA A 80 13.34 -14.57 0.50
N ARG A 81 13.44 -13.75 -0.56
CA ARG A 81 13.18 -12.31 -0.48
C ARG A 81 11.75 -12.00 -0.05
N TYR A 82 10.76 -12.66 -0.65
CA TYR A 82 9.35 -12.40 -0.34
C TYR A 82 8.93 -12.99 1.01
N LEU A 83 9.49 -14.14 1.39
CA LEU A 83 9.17 -14.75 2.67
C LEU A 83 9.72 -13.92 3.83
N ILE A 84 11.02 -13.58 3.78
CA ILE A 84 11.67 -12.76 4.82
C ILE A 84 11.04 -11.36 4.86
N GLY A 85 10.89 -10.71 3.70
CA GLY A 85 10.28 -9.39 3.62
C GLY A 85 8.82 -9.38 4.08
N GLY A 86 8.04 -10.41 3.75
CA GLY A 86 6.66 -10.57 4.18
C GLY A 86 6.53 -10.75 5.68
N ILE A 87 7.42 -11.53 6.32
CA ILE A 87 7.44 -11.69 7.77
C ILE A 87 7.75 -10.37 8.46
N PHE A 88 8.82 -9.66 8.07
CA PHE A 88 9.15 -8.37 8.67
C PHE A 88 8.05 -7.32 8.46
N PHE A 89 7.45 -7.29 7.27
CA PHE A 89 6.32 -6.40 6.99
C PHE A 89 5.11 -6.74 7.85
N GLY A 90 4.75 -8.03 7.98
CA GLY A 90 3.65 -8.47 8.83
C GLY A 90 3.86 -8.20 10.31
N LEU A 91 5.08 -8.40 10.82
CA LEU A 91 5.44 -8.06 12.20
C LEU A 91 5.36 -6.55 12.44
N GLY A 92 5.91 -5.74 11.52
CA GLY A 92 5.81 -4.28 11.61
C GLY A 92 4.36 -3.79 11.57
N TRP A 93 3.55 -4.39 10.68
CA TRP A 93 2.13 -4.14 10.61
C TRP A 93 1.45 -4.45 11.96
N ALA A 94 1.72 -5.61 12.56
CA ALA A 94 1.11 -6.04 13.82
C ALA A 94 1.49 -5.14 15.01
N LEU A 95 2.72 -4.62 15.01
CA LEU A 95 3.22 -3.72 16.05
C LEU A 95 2.65 -2.30 15.95
N VAL A 96 2.62 -1.73 14.74
CA VAL A 96 2.19 -0.35 14.49
C VAL A 96 0.67 -0.24 14.43
N GLY A 97 0.07 -1.26 13.84
CA GLY A 97 -1.35 -1.30 13.57
C GLY A 97 -1.86 -0.43 12.44
N ALA A 98 -0.95 0.00 11.58
CA ALA A 98 -1.26 0.75 10.38
C ALA A 98 -0.43 0.21 9.23
N CYS A 99 -1.01 0.25 8.04
CA CYS A 99 -0.27 -0.01 6.80
C CYS A 99 0.14 1.33 6.16
N PRO A 100 0.96 1.34 5.10
CA PRO A 100 1.49 2.58 4.56
C PRO A 100 0.42 3.57 4.09
N GLY A 101 -0.74 3.12 3.60
CA GLY A 101 -1.85 4.02 3.27
C GLY A 101 -2.39 4.79 4.48
N PRO A 102 -2.94 4.09 5.49
CA PRO A 102 -3.39 4.66 6.75
C PRO A 102 -2.35 5.53 7.46
N MET A 103 -1.06 5.18 7.44
CA MET A 103 -0.04 6.00 8.11
C MET A 103 -0.09 7.47 7.66
N PHE A 104 -0.15 7.73 6.35
CA PHE A 104 -0.25 9.11 5.84
C PHE A 104 -1.60 9.76 6.09
N VAL A 105 -2.69 8.98 6.01
CA VAL A 105 -4.05 9.48 6.28
C VAL A 105 -4.22 9.86 7.75
N LEU A 106 -3.69 9.08 8.68
CA LEU A 106 -3.76 9.31 10.12
C LEU A 106 -2.95 10.53 10.54
N VAL A 107 -1.78 10.77 9.92
CA VAL A 107 -1.04 12.03 10.10
C VAL A 107 -1.89 13.22 9.62
N GLY A 108 -2.54 13.10 8.46
CA GLY A 108 -3.45 14.12 7.95
C GLY A 108 -4.68 14.35 8.84
N ALA A 109 -5.10 13.34 9.60
CA ALA A 109 -6.18 13.40 10.58
C ALA A 109 -5.75 13.94 11.96
N GLY A 110 -4.47 14.32 12.14
CA GLY A 110 -3.94 14.90 13.38
C GLY A 110 -3.25 13.91 14.33
N ILE A 111 -3.05 12.64 13.93
CA ILE A 111 -2.31 11.65 14.72
C ILE A 111 -0.82 11.74 14.42
N PHE A 112 -0.17 12.75 15.01
CA PHE A 112 1.26 13.03 14.81
C PHE A 112 2.24 11.92 15.23
N PRO A 113 1.96 11.02 16.21
CA PRO A 113 2.85 9.89 16.52
C PRO A 113 3.17 9.00 15.31
N MET A 114 2.28 8.94 14.32
CA MET A 114 2.51 8.20 13.07
C MET A 114 3.69 8.76 12.25
N LEU A 115 4.11 10.01 12.47
CA LEU A 115 5.33 10.56 11.84
C LEU A 115 6.58 9.78 12.24
N ILE A 116 6.67 9.32 13.48
CA ILE A 116 7.81 8.53 13.97
C ILE A 116 7.88 7.21 13.18
N VAL A 117 6.72 6.59 12.97
CA VAL A 117 6.62 5.34 12.21
C VAL A 117 6.97 5.56 10.74
N ILE A 118 6.49 6.65 10.13
CA ILE A 118 6.83 7.00 8.74
C ILE A 118 8.34 7.20 8.60
N ILE A 119 8.97 7.94 9.51
CA ILE A 119 10.43 8.14 9.50
C ILE A 119 11.14 6.80 9.64
N GLY A 120 10.71 5.94 10.57
CA GLY A 120 11.26 4.60 10.74
C GLY A 120 11.12 3.72 9.49
N ALA A 121 9.97 3.77 8.82
CA ALA A 121 9.73 3.04 7.57
C ALA A 121 10.61 3.57 6.42
N ILE A 122 10.78 4.88 6.30
CA ILE A 122 11.68 5.50 5.31
C ILE A 122 13.13 5.11 5.57
N LEU A 123 13.58 5.17 6.83
CA LEU A 123 14.94 4.76 7.20
C LEU A 123 15.16 3.27 6.94
N GLY A 124 14.23 2.41 7.34
CA GLY A 124 14.30 0.97 7.09
C GLY A 124 14.35 0.63 5.60
N THR A 125 13.50 1.26 4.79
CA THR A 125 13.52 1.06 3.32
C THR A 125 14.80 1.60 2.67
N PHE A 126 15.33 2.74 3.15
CA PHE A 126 16.59 3.29 2.67
C PHE A 126 17.78 2.36 2.99
N ILE A 127 17.86 1.88 4.23
CA ILE A 127 18.90 0.92 4.66
C ILE A 127 18.80 -0.37 3.85
N TYR A 128 17.59 -0.93 3.71
CA TYR A 128 17.37 -2.11 2.88
C TYR A 128 17.79 -1.86 1.43
N GLY A 129 17.44 -0.71 0.85
CA GLY A 129 17.83 -0.32 -0.51
C GLY A 129 19.35 -0.30 -0.71
N LYS A 130 20.11 0.15 0.29
CA LYS A 130 21.58 0.17 0.26
C LYS A 130 22.21 -1.22 0.45
N ILE A 131 21.61 -2.05 1.31
CA ILE A 131 22.14 -3.37 1.67
C ILE A 131 21.67 -4.46 0.70
N ARG A 132 20.60 -4.23 -0.07
CA ARG A 132 19.98 -5.25 -0.93
C ARG A 132 21.02 -5.97 -1.80
N ASN A 133 21.93 -5.25 -2.43
CA ASN A 133 22.91 -5.82 -3.36
C ASN A 133 23.93 -6.78 -2.69
N LYS A 134 23.94 -6.83 -1.35
CA LYS A 134 24.79 -7.72 -0.53
C LYS A 134 24.01 -8.87 0.11
N LEU A 135 22.68 -8.88 0.00
CA LEU A 135 21.84 -9.95 0.56
C LEU A 135 21.74 -11.09 -0.45
N PRO A 136 21.73 -12.37 0.01
CA PRO A 136 21.44 -13.48 -0.87
C PRO A 136 20.02 -13.32 -1.43
N HIS A 137 19.90 -13.32 -2.77
CA HIS A 137 18.65 -13.17 -3.51
C HIS A 137 18.19 -14.51 -4.07
#